data_AF-A0A099WEH5-F1
#
_entry.id   AF-A0A099WEH5-F1
#
_cell.length_a   1.000
_cell.length_b   1.000
_cell.length_c   1.000
_cell.angle_alpha   90.00
_cell.angle_beta   90.00
_cell.angle_gamma   90.00
#
_symmetry.space_group_name_H-M   'P 1'
#
loop_
_entity.id
_entity.type
_entity.pdbx_description
1 polymer ?
#
loop_
_entity_poly.entity_id
_entity_poly.type
_entity_poly.pdbx_seq_one_letter_code
_entity_poly.pdbx_strand_id
1 'polypeptide(L)'
;MRKILGKSGLFLAAFALLFASFAPGASAHGYISKPESRAYLAKLGVNQNAGPIQWEPQSIEATGNFPLGGPADGTIAGGGKFPDMDVQTPDRWHKVDVLGGQNTFTWTLTALHRTKEYKYYITKVGWNPNAPLVRNDLQLLTTIDAHNEVPASTTVTHQVPVPTDRNGYYVILGVWEIADTGNAFYQVIDANVINNGTMTLK
;
A
#
# COMPACT_ATOMS: atom_id res chain seq x y z
N MET A 1 -47.46 -20.44 70.65
CA MET A 1 -46.53 -19.36 70.25
C MET A 1 -45.12 -19.94 70.11
N ARG A 2 -44.55 -19.96 68.90
CA ARG A 2 -43.09 -19.92 68.63
C ARG A 2 -42.89 -19.70 67.13
N LYS A 3 -41.87 -18.90 66.82
CA LYS A 3 -41.77 -17.97 65.69
C LYS A 3 -41.41 -18.63 64.36
N ILE A 4 -41.98 -18.09 63.28
CA ILE A 4 -41.51 -18.25 61.90
C ILE A 4 -40.19 -17.47 61.76
N LEU A 5 -39.14 -18.10 61.22
CA LEU A 5 -37.95 -17.40 60.74
C LEU A 5 -37.44 -18.10 59.47
N GLY A 6 -37.64 -17.44 58.33
CA GLY A 6 -37.11 -17.87 57.04
C GLY A 6 -35.63 -17.59 56.90
N LYS A 7 -34.96 -18.34 56.03
CA LYS A 7 -33.73 -17.92 55.37
C LYS A 7 -33.75 -18.41 53.93
N SER A 8 -33.96 -17.46 53.03
CA SER A 8 -33.77 -17.59 51.59
C SER A 8 -32.32 -18.02 51.30
N GLY A 9 -32.15 -19.20 50.72
CA GLY A 9 -30.88 -19.66 50.18
C GLY A 9 -30.65 -19.03 48.82
N LEU A 10 -29.64 -18.16 48.75
CA LEU A 10 -29.10 -17.52 47.55
C LEU A 10 -28.82 -18.56 46.44
N PHE A 11 -29.50 -18.42 45.30
CA PHE A 11 -29.04 -18.96 44.02
C PHE A 11 -27.90 -18.06 43.53
N LEU A 12 -26.64 -18.51 43.61
CA LEU A 12 -25.53 -17.89 42.89
C LEU A 12 -25.22 -18.73 41.64
N ALA A 13 -25.89 -18.42 40.55
CA ALA A 13 -25.47 -18.87 39.22
C ALA A 13 -24.30 -17.97 38.78
N ALA A 14 -23.07 -18.47 38.89
CA ALA A 14 -21.90 -17.79 38.34
C ALA A 14 -21.87 -18.02 36.82
N PHE A 15 -22.51 -17.12 36.07
CA PHE A 15 -22.36 -17.01 34.63
C PHE A 15 -21.01 -16.33 34.37
N ALA A 16 -19.96 -17.10 34.15
CA ALA A 16 -18.67 -16.56 33.73
C ALA A 16 -18.83 -16.04 32.29
N LEU A 17 -19.02 -14.72 32.15
CA LEU A 17 -18.97 -14.04 30.87
C LEU A 17 -17.56 -14.20 30.27
N LEU A 18 -17.43 -15.04 29.26
CA LEU A 18 -16.35 -14.94 28.29
C LEU A 18 -16.52 -13.61 27.55
N PHE A 19 -15.90 -12.54 28.05
CA PHE A 19 -15.60 -11.38 27.21
C PHE A 19 -14.47 -11.79 26.28
N ALA A 20 -14.82 -12.31 25.10
CA ALA A 20 -13.91 -12.29 23.97
C ALA A 20 -13.65 -10.80 23.66
N SER A 21 -12.50 -10.31 24.10
CA SER A 21 -11.99 -9.00 23.70
C SER A 21 -11.81 -9.02 22.19
N PHE A 22 -12.78 -8.46 21.46
CA PHE A 22 -12.57 -8.03 20.09
C PHE A 22 -11.52 -6.94 20.13
N ALA A 23 -10.27 -7.29 19.78
CA ALA A 23 -9.28 -6.27 19.46
C ALA A 23 -9.81 -5.50 18.24
N PRO A 24 -10.03 -4.19 18.32
CA PRO A 24 -10.40 -3.42 17.14
C PRO A 24 -9.30 -3.63 16.09
N GLY A 25 -9.68 -4.01 14.88
CA GLY A 25 -8.73 -4.18 13.78
C GLY A 25 -7.88 -2.93 13.65
N ALA A 26 -6.58 -3.09 13.83
CA ALA A 26 -5.63 -2.00 13.68
C ALA A 26 -5.68 -1.54 12.21
N SER A 27 -6.13 -0.31 11.98
CA SER A 27 -6.38 0.20 10.64
C SER A 27 -5.20 1.06 10.17
N ALA A 28 -4.29 0.45 9.44
CA ALA A 28 -3.20 1.16 8.77
C ALA A 28 -3.73 1.94 7.57
N HIS A 29 -3.09 3.07 7.26
CA HIS A 29 -3.50 3.94 6.16
C HIS A 29 -2.34 4.86 5.77
N GLY A 30 -1.94 4.82 4.51
CA GLY A 30 -0.87 5.67 3.99
C GLY A 30 -0.78 5.61 2.47
N TYR A 31 -0.15 6.63 1.89
CA TYR A 31 0.06 6.76 0.44
C TYR A 31 1.44 7.32 0.13
N ILE A 32 1.94 7.11 -1.09
CA ILE A 32 3.19 7.75 -1.53
C ILE A 32 2.87 9.16 -2.01
N SER A 33 3.40 10.16 -1.28
CA SER A 33 3.23 11.57 -1.60
C SER A 33 4.32 12.10 -2.53
N LYS A 34 5.50 11.47 -2.58
CA LYS A 34 6.57 11.78 -3.55
C LYS A 34 7.34 10.53 -4.00
N PRO A 35 7.64 10.37 -5.31
CA PRO A 35 6.90 10.99 -6.40
C PRO A 35 5.39 10.68 -6.27
N GLU A 36 4.53 11.58 -6.70
CA GLU A 36 3.09 11.50 -6.42
C GLU A 36 2.48 10.20 -6.98
N SER A 37 1.83 9.41 -6.12
CA SER A 37 1.17 8.17 -6.55
C SER A 37 -0.07 8.45 -7.43
N ARG A 38 -0.49 7.46 -8.22
CA ARG A 38 -1.71 7.48 -9.04
C ARG A 38 -2.93 7.91 -8.22
N ALA A 39 -3.10 7.30 -7.04
CA ALA A 39 -4.19 7.61 -6.13
C ALA A 39 -4.06 9.01 -5.51
N TYR A 40 -2.83 9.43 -5.17
CA TYR A 40 -2.61 10.77 -4.65
C TYR A 40 -2.86 11.84 -5.71
N LEU A 41 -2.44 11.64 -6.97
CA LEU A 41 -2.79 12.50 -8.10
C LEU A 41 -4.29 12.54 -8.36
N ALA A 42 -5.03 11.46 -8.06
CA ALA A 42 -6.49 11.50 -8.10
C ALA A 42 -7.07 12.41 -7.01
N LYS A 43 -6.54 12.34 -5.78
CA LYS A 43 -6.89 13.28 -4.69
C LYS A 43 -6.60 14.73 -5.05
N LEU A 44 -5.52 14.98 -5.79
CA LEU A 44 -5.15 16.32 -6.25
C LEU A 44 -5.98 16.80 -7.46
N GLY A 45 -6.89 15.99 -7.99
CA GLY A 45 -7.72 16.31 -9.16
C GLY A 45 -6.97 16.26 -10.50
N VAL A 46 -5.72 15.78 -10.51
CA VAL A 46 -4.92 15.61 -11.73
C VAL A 46 -5.38 14.37 -12.50
N ASN A 47 -5.58 13.25 -11.81
CA ASN A 47 -6.17 12.05 -12.38
C ASN A 47 -7.69 12.08 -12.16
N GLN A 48 -8.46 12.09 -13.25
CA GLN A 48 -9.92 12.09 -13.21
C GLN A 48 -10.50 10.67 -13.31
N ASN A 49 -11.80 10.53 -13.02
CA ASN A 49 -12.56 9.27 -13.10
C ASN A 49 -11.93 8.16 -12.26
N ALA A 50 -11.49 8.49 -11.04
CA ALA A 50 -10.75 7.61 -10.15
C ALA A 50 -11.63 6.89 -9.11
N GLY A 51 -12.96 6.99 -9.20
CA GLY A 51 -13.86 6.37 -8.22
C GLY A 51 -13.70 6.97 -6.81
N PRO A 52 -14.02 6.22 -5.74
CA PRO A 52 -14.00 6.74 -4.37
C PRO A 52 -12.59 7.03 -3.84
N ILE A 53 -11.55 6.37 -4.37
CA ILE A 53 -10.17 6.49 -3.85
C ILE A 53 -9.61 7.92 -3.97
N GLN A 54 -10.17 8.76 -4.84
CA GLN A 54 -9.82 10.17 -4.94
C GLN A 54 -10.00 10.91 -3.59
N TRP A 55 -10.88 10.45 -2.70
CA TRP A 55 -11.08 11.06 -1.39
C TRP A 55 -10.16 10.49 -0.31
N GLU A 56 -9.61 9.31 -0.55
CA GLU A 56 -8.92 8.51 0.44
C GLU A 56 -7.74 7.71 -0.15
N PRO A 57 -6.72 8.35 -0.75
CA PRO A 57 -5.60 7.64 -1.37
C PRO A 57 -4.83 6.73 -0.40
N GLN A 58 -4.98 6.97 0.91
CA GLN A 58 -4.41 6.16 1.98
C GLN A 58 -5.03 4.76 2.14
N SER A 59 -6.14 4.45 1.45
CA SER A 59 -7.02 3.31 1.76
C SER A 59 -6.87 2.10 0.83
N ILE A 60 -5.87 2.04 -0.05
CA ILE A 60 -5.61 0.88 -0.93
C ILE A 60 -4.97 -0.27 -0.14
N GLU A 61 -5.75 -0.84 0.78
CA GLU A 61 -5.38 -1.97 1.63
C GLU A 61 -5.82 -3.28 0.98
N ALA A 62 -4.93 -4.27 0.95
CA ALA A 62 -5.26 -5.64 0.59
C ALA A 62 -4.44 -6.63 1.42
N THR A 63 -4.62 -7.94 1.20
CA THR A 63 -3.74 -8.96 1.79
C THR A 63 -2.27 -8.63 1.50
N GLY A 64 -1.38 -8.88 2.44
CA GLY A 64 0.05 -8.67 2.29
C GLY A 64 0.78 -9.82 1.61
N ASN A 65 2.08 -9.92 1.89
CA ASN A 65 3.00 -10.94 1.36
C ASN A 65 3.19 -10.89 -0.17
N PHE A 66 3.07 -9.71 -0.78
CA PHE A 66 3.30 -9.55 -2.22
C PHE A 66 4.78 -9.86 -2.56
N PRO A 67 5.10 -10.60 -3.65
CA PRO A 67 4.20 -11.00 -4.74
C PRO A 67 3.59 -12.40 -4.60
N LEU A 68 3.90 -13.17 -3.55
CA LEU A 68 3.34 -14.51 -3.36
C LEU A 68 1.87 -14.47 -2.92
N GLY A 69 1.55 -13.53 -2.03
CA GLY A 69 0.19 -13.13 -1.66
C GLY A 69 -0.22 -11.85 -2.38
N GLY A 70 -1.14 -11.09 -1.78
CA GLY A 70 -1.62 -9.82 -2.31
C GLY A 70 -2.78 -9.91 -3.31
N PRO A 71 -3.19 -8.76 -3.86
CA PRO A 71 -4.25 -8.67 -4.87
C PRO A 71 -3.99 -9.57 -6.07
N ALA A 72 -5.05 -10.05 -6.73
CA ALA A 72 -4.91 -10.85 -7.94
C ALA A 72 -4.28 -10.03 -9.09
N ASP A 73 -3.68 -10.72 -10.06
CA ASP A 73 -3.22 -10.10 -11.29
C ASP A 73 -4.35 -9.31 -11.96
N GLY A 74 -4.03 -8.11 -12.46
CA GLY A 74 -5.01 -7.17 -13.02
C GLY A 74 -5.81 -6.38 -11.99
N THR A 75 -5.63 -6.64 -10.69
CA THR A 75 -6.29 -5.86 -9.60
C THR A 75 -5.30 -5.26 -8.59
N ILE A 76 -4.01 -5.23 -8.94
CA ILE A 76 -2.91 -4.81 -8.07
C ILE A 76 -3.01 -3.32 -7.74
N ALA A 77 -3.35 -2.48 -8.72
CA ALA A 77 -3.35 -1.02 -8.55
C ALA A 77 -4.48 -0.56 -7.63
N GLY A 78 -5.64 -1.23 -7.70
CA GLY A 78 -6.81 -0.99 -6.87
C GLY A 78 -6.89 -1.85 -5.60
N GLY A 79 -5.89 -2.69 -5.33
CA GLY A 79 -5.91 -3.58 -4.16
C GLY A 79 -7.07 -4.57 -4.15
N GLY A 80 -7.66 -4.91 -5.31
CA GLY A 80 -8.88 -5.72 -5.41
C GLY A 80 -10.18 -5.05 -4.95
N LYS A 81 -10.13 -3.78 -4.51
CA LYS A 81 -11.27 -3.03 -3.98
C LYS A 81 -11.66 -1.83 -4.85
N PHE A 82 -10.70 -1.24 -5.56
CA PHE A 82 -10.87 0.01 -6.31
C PHE A 82 -10.60 -0.20 -7.81
N PRO A 83 -11.55 -0.82 -8.56
CA PRO A 83 -11.32 -1.22 -9.95
C PRO A 83 -11.03 -0.05 -10.90
N ASP A 84 -11.45 1.18 -10.56
CA ASP A 84 -11.10 2.38 -11.32
C ASP A 84 -9.59 2.62 -11.41
N MET A 85 -8.82 2.16 -10.41
CA MET A 85 -7.36 2.24 -10.39
C MET A 85 -6.68 1.20 -11.27
N ASP A 86 -7.38 0.13 -11.63
CA ASP A 86 -6.85 -0.99 -12.40
C ASP A 86 -6.94 -0.77 -13.93
N VAL A 87 -7.65 0.28 -14.35
CA VAL A 87 -7.69 0.70 -15.76
C VAL A 87 -6.27 1.06 -16.22
N GLN A 88 -5.83 0.48 -17.33
CA GLN A 88 -4.46 0.65 -17.82
C GLN A 88 -4.43 0.84 -19.34
N THR A 89 -4.13 2.07 -19.76
CA THR A 89 -3.76 2.46 -21.12
C THR A 89 -2.57 3.42 -21.06
N PRO A 90 -1.82 3.64 -22.16
CA PRO A 90 -0.69 4.54 -22.20
C PRO A 90 -1.01 5.99 -21.80
N ASP A 91 -2.26 6.41 -21.97
CA ASP A 91 -2.75 7.77 -21.80
C ASP A 91 -3.71 7.94 -20.61
N ARG A 92 -4.12 6.86 -19.95
CA ARG A 92 -5.09 6.89 -18.84
C ARG A 92 -4.65 7.75 -17.66
N TRP A 93 -3.36 7.73 -17.32
CA TRP A 93 -2.82 8.33 -16.10
C TRP A 93 -1.75 9.37 -16.39
N HIS A 94 -1.78 10.46 -15.61
CA HIS A 94 -0.73 11.46 -15.58
C HIS A 94 0.57 10.83 -15.09
N LYS A 95 1.69 11.14 -15.76
CA LYS A 95 3.01 10.58 -15.45
C LYS A 95 3.85 11.61 -14.74
N VAL A 96 4.48 11.22 -13.66
CA VAL A 96 5.48 12.03 -12.95
C VAL A 96 6.87 11.69 -13.45
N ASP A 97 7.70 12.70 -13.64
CA ASP A 97 9.08 12.49 -14.06
C ASP A 97 9.89 11.87 -12.92
N VAL A 98 10.58 10.77 -13.23
CA VAL A 98 11.46 10.07 -12.30
C VAL A 98 12.79 9.83 -12.99
N LEU A 99 13.89 10.29 -12.40
CA LEU A 99 15.21 10.06 -12.97
C LEU A 99 15.64 8.61 -12.74
N GLY A 100 16.44 8.02 -13.63
CA GLY A 100 17.15 6.81 -13.25
C GLY A 100 18.27 7.11 -12.24
N GLY A 101 18.64 6.10 -11.46
CA GLY A 101 19.53 6.23 -10.30
C GLY A 101 18.76 6.36 -8.98
N GLN A 102 19.43 6.92 -7.97
CA GLN A 102 18.85 7.05 -6.64
C GLN A 102 17.80 8.16 -6.58
N ASN A 103 16.59 7.79 -6.13
CA ASN A 103 15.48 8.71 -5.92
C ASN A 103 14.99 8.61 -4.48
N THR A 104 14.48 9.73 -3.94
CA THR A 104 13.81 9.74 -2.64
C THR A 104 12.32 9.51 -2.83
N PHE A 105 11.80 8.45 -2.21
CA PHE A 105 10.38 8.13 -2.17
C PHE A 105 9.85 8.44 -0.78
N THR A 106 8.77 9.21 -0.69
CA THR A 106 8.16 9.67 0.55
C THR A 106 6.75 9.13 0.69
N TRP A 107 6.53 8.38 1.77
CA TRP A 107 5.20 8.00 2.24
C TRP A 107 4.66 9.04 3.21
N THR A 108 3.36 9.33 3.08
CA THR A 108 2.56 10.01 4.08
C THR A 108 1.64 9.00 4.73
N LEU A 109 1.86 8.75 6.02
CA LEU A 109 1.10 7.82 6.85
C LEU A 109 0.05 8.59 7.65
N THR A 110 -1.21 8.28 7.40
CA THR A 110 -2.34 8.88 8.14
C THR A 110 -2.67 8.13 9.42
N ALA A 111 -2.21 6.87 9.53
CA ALA A 111 -2.22 6.08 10.75
C ALA A 111 -0.90 5.30 10.84
N LEU A 112 -0.19 5.40 11.98
CA LEU A 112 1.07 4.69 12.22
C LEU A 112 0.79 3.26 12.69
N HIS A 113 1.48 2.28 12.10
CA HIS A 113 1.36 0.86 12.46
C HIS A 113 2.71 0.19 12.50
N ARG A 114 2.80 -0.92 13.24
CA ARG A 114 4.02 -1.74 13.24
C ARG A 114 4.26 -2.19 11.81
N THR A 115 5.40 -1.84 11.26
CA THR A 115 5.69 -2.03 9.85
C THR A 115 6.70 -3.16 9.69
N LYS A 116 6.37 -4.13 8.85
CA LYS A 116 7.29 -5.23 8.54
C LYS A 116 8.37 -4.72 7.60
N GLU A 117 7.96 -4.23 6.44
CA GLU A 117 8.86 -3.83 5.37
C GLU A 117 8.16 -2.90 4.38
N TYR A 118 8.94 -2.15 3.62
CA TYR A 118 8.49 -1.47 2.41
C TYR A 118 9.16 -2.09 1.20
N LYS A 119 8.39 -2.43 0.17
CA LYS A 119 8.91 -3.01 -1.07
C LYS A 119 8.60 -2.10 -2.24
N TYR A 120 9.55 -1.97 -3.14
CA TYR A 120 9.40 -1.21 -4.37
C TYR A 120 9.64 -2.11 -5.55
N TYR A 121 8.73 -2.08 -6.52
CA TYR A 121 8.82 -2.80 -7.79
C TYR A 121 8.71 -1.81 -8.93
N ILE A 122 9.20 -2.20 -10.09
CA ILE A 122 8.98 -1.48 -11.35
C ILE A 122 8.60 -2.48 -12.43
N THR A 123 7.82 -2.02 -13.39
CA THR A 123 7.56 -2.78 -14.63
C THR A 123 8.86 -3.03 -15.41
N LYS A 124 9.00 -4.22 -16.00
CA LYS A 124 10.16 -4.67 -16.78
C LYS A 124 10.23 -3.93 -18.11
N VAL A 125 11.42 -3.88 -18.71
CA VAL A 125 11.59 -3.43 -20.10
C VAL A 125 10.71 -4.31 -21.01
N GLY A 126 9.91 -3.67 -21.87
CA GLY A 126 8.98 -4.36 -22.77
C GLY A 126 7.61 -4.71 -22.15
N TRP A 127 7.28 -4.23 -20.95
CA TRP A 127 5.94 -4.37 -20.38
C TRP A 127 4.86 -3.78 -21.31
N ASN A 128 3.62 -4.28 -21.21
CA ASN A 128 2.51 -3.80 -22.03
C ASN A 128 1.71 -2.70 -21.29
N PRO A 129 1.82 -1.41 -21.67
CA PRO A 129 1.09 -0.32 -21.02
C PRO A 129 -0.40 -0.27 -21.37
N ASN A 130 -0.90 -1.16 -22.25
CA ASN A 130 -2.30 -1.27 -22.65
C ASN A 130 -3.06 -2.41 -21.94
N ALA A 131 -2.46 -3.05 -20.93
CA ALA A 131 -3.08 -4.15 -20.20
C ALA A 131 -2.98 -3.91 -18.68
N PRO A 132 -4.00 -4.34 -17.89
CA PRO A 132 -3.94 -4.25 -16.44
C PRO A 132 -2.66 -4.88 -15.87
N LEU A 133 -2.12 -4.27 -14.82
CA LEU A 133 -0.83 -4.65 -14.24
C LEU A 133 -0.88 -6.08 -13.66
N VAL A 134 0.07 -6.91 -14.05
CA VAL A 134 0.22 -8.28 -13.51
C VAL A 134 1.60 -8.49 -12.87
N ARG A 135 1.73 -9.49 -11.99
CA ARG A 135 3.03 -9.83 -11.35
C ARG A 135 4.14 -10.05 -12.36
N ASN A 136 3.85 -10.67 -13.50
CA ASN A 136 4.87 -10.96 -14.50
C ASN A 136 5.45 -9.70 -15.15
N ASP A 137 4.74 -8.56 -15.10
CA ASP A 137 5.26 -7.28 -15.56
C ASP A 137 6.30 -6.72 -14.60
N LEU A 138 6.30 -7.13 -13.32
CA LEU A 138 7.05 -6.48 -12.26
C LEU A 138 8.39 -7.16 -11.96
N GLN A 139 9.38 -6.34 -11.64
CA GLN A 139 10.64 -6.74 -11.02
C GLN A 139 10.84 -5.96 -9.71
N LEU A 140 11.40 -6.60 -8.69
CA LEU A 140 11.73 -5.94 -7.43
C LEU A 140 12.90 -4.96 -7.64
N LEU A 141 12.78 -3.76 -7.07
CA LEU A 141 13.84 -2.75 -6.99
C LEU A 141 14.61 -2.87 -5.68
N THR A 142 13.88 -2.76 -4.56
CA THR A 142 14.48 -2.80 -3.22
C THR A 142 13.44 -3.18 -2.18
N THR A 143 13.92 -3.65 -1.03
CA THR A 143 13.15 -3.87 0.19
C THR A 143 13.80 -3.11 1.33
N ILE A 144 13.02 -2.37 2.09
CA ILE A 144 13.44 -1.65 3.28
C ILE A 144 12.82 -2.38 4.48
N ASP A 145 13.65 -3.09 5.24
CA ASP A 145 13.22 -3.71 6.50
C ASP A 145 12.91 -2.62 7.53
N ALA A 146 11.73 -2.68 8.14
CA ALA A 146 11.29 -1.76 9.18
C ALA A 146 11.29 -2.42 10.57
N HIS A 147 11.85 -3.63 10.68
CA HIS A 147 12.12 -4.35 11.92
C HIS A 147 10.88 -4.58 12.80
N ASN A 148 9.69 -4.62 12.18
CA ASN A 148 8.41 -4.70 12.86
C ASN A 148 8.17 -3.55 13.85
N GLU A 149 8.78 -2.39 13.65
CA GLU A 149 8.66 -1.20 14.51
C GLU A 149 7.55 -0.26 14.04
N VAL A 150 7.04 0.57 14.95
CA VAL A 150 6.14 1.67 14.59
C VAL A 150 7.01 2.81 14.04
N PRO A 151 6.74 3.34 12.82
CA PRO A 151 7.49 4.45 12.27
C PRO A 151 7.51 5.65 13.23
N ALA A 152 8.67 6.28 13.40
CA ALA A 152 8.84 7.41 14.31
C ALA A 152 8.14 8.71 13.84
N SER A 153 7.67 8.73 12.59
CA SER A 153 7.06 9.90 11.95
C SER A 153 5.96 9.46 11.00
N THR A 154 4.97 10.33 10.79
CA THR A 154 3.94 10.20 9.75
C THR A 154 4.49 10.45 8.34
N THR A 155 5.73 10.92 8.23
CA THR A 155 6.46 11.03 6.97
C THR A 155 7.63 10.06 6.99
N VAL A 156 7.65 9.12 6.04
CA VAL A 156 8.71 8.11 5.91
C VAL A 156 9.37 8.26 4.55
N THR A 157 10.70 8.28 4.50
CA THR A 157 11.47 8.48 3.26
C THR A 157 12.41 7.31 3.00
N HIS A 158 12.48 6.85 1.76
CA HIS A 158 13.38 5.78 1.33
C HIS A 158 14.18 6.18 0.10
N GLN A 159 15.42 5.70 0.03
CA GLN A 159 16.25 5.81 -1.15
C GLN A 159 15.99 4.60 -2.06
N VAL A 160 15.37 4.83 -3.21
CA VAL A 160 14.97 3.78 -4.17
C VAL A 160 15.85 3.86 -5.42
N PRO A 161 16.56 2.79 -5.80
CA PRO A 161 17.37 2.75 -7.01
C PRO A 161 16.49 2.46 -8.24
N VAL A 162 16.14 3.50 -8.99
CA VAL A 162 15.39 3.36 -10.25
C VAL A 162 16.37 2.96 -11.37
N PRO A 163 16.09 1.91 -12.17
CA PRO A 163 17.03 1.43 -13.18
C PRO A 163 17.36 2.47 -14.25
N THR A 164 18.62 2.45 -14.70
CA THR A 164 19.14 3.36 -15.73
C THR A 164 19.05 2.80 -17.16
N ASP A 165 18.50 1.59 -17.31
CA ASP A 165 18.40 0.82 -18.56
C ASP A 165 17.11 1.08 -19.34
N ARG A 166 16.29 2.05 -18.93
CA ARG A 166 14.94 2.26 -19.47
C ARG A 166 14.53 3.72 -19.55
N ASN A 167 13.71 4.10 -20.54
CA ASN A 167 13.19 5.46 -20.69
C ASN A 167 11.69 5.42 -21.05
N GLY A 168 10.94 6.44 -20.63
CA GLY A 168 9.53 6.59 -20.94
C GLY A 168 8.61 6.00 -19.88
N TYR A 169 7.44 5.51 -20.28
CA TYR A 169 6.39 5.13 -19.34
C TYR A 169 6.66 3.79 -18.66
N TYR A 170 6.76 3.82 -17.32
CA TYR A 170 6.83 2.66 -16.46
C TYR A 170 5.92 2.86 -15.24
N VAL A 171 5.36 1.77 -14.75
CA VAL A 171 4.70 1.74 -13.44
C VAL A 171 5.69 1.32 -12.36
N ILE A 172 5.75 2.10 -11.27
CA ILE A 172 6.45 1.75 -10.03
C ILE A 172 5.40 1.41 -8.98
N LEU A 173 5.53 0.26 -8.33
CA LEU A 173 4.63 -0.18 -7.25
C LEU A 173 5.37 -0.10 -5.93
N GLY A 174 4.89 0.72 -5.00
CA GLY A 174 5.26 0.66 -3.59
C GLY A 174 4.26 -0.19 -2.80
N VAL A 175 4.79 -1.05 -1.93
CA VAL A 175 4.01 -1.90 -1.02
C VAL A 175 4.50 -1.65 0.40
N TRP A 176 3.59 -1.26 1.29
CA TRP A 176 3.84 -1.13 2.72
C TRP A 176 3.22 -2.32 3.46
N GLU A 177 4.06 -3.25 3.93
CA GLU A 177 3.63 -4.46 4.63
C GLU A 177 3.51 -4.21 6.13
N ILE A 178 2.37 -4.55 6.70
CA ILE A 178 2.08 -4.33 8.12
C ILE A 178 2.49 -5.56 8.93
N ALA A 179 3.17 -5.36 10.05
CA ALA A 179 3.75 -6.44 10.85
C ALA A 179 2.74 -7.14 11.77
N ASP A 180 1.78 -6.39 12.30
CA ASP A 180 0.77 -6.87 13.25
C ASP A 180 -0.57 -7.21 12.59
N THR A 181 -0.63 -7.20 11.26
CA THR A 181 -1.78 -7.67 10.47
C THR A 181 -1.32 -8.57 9.31
N GLY A 182 -2.28 -9.21 8.63
CA GLY A 182 -2.01 -9.92 7.38
C GLY A 182 -2.11 -9.05 6.12
N ASN A 183 -2.16 -7.72 6.28
CA ASN A 183 -2.47 -6.76 5.21
C ASN A 183 -1.25 -5.91 4.79
N ALA A 184 -1.38 -5.27 3.63
CA ALA A 184 -0.44 -4.31 3.08
C ALA A 184 -1.16 -3.20 2.31
N PHE A 185 -0.46 -2.08 2.11
CA PHE A 185 -0.94 -0.94 1.34
C PHE A 185 -0.21 -0.85 0.01
N TYR A 186 -0.97 -0.73 -1.07
CA TYR A 186 -0.46 -0.76 -2.44
C TYR A 186 -0.57 0.62 -3.07
N GLN A 187 0.55 1.15 -3.57
CA GLN A 187 0.61 2.48 -4.18
C GLN A 187 1.33 2.40 -5.52
N VAL A 188 0.58 2.61 -6.59
CA VAL A 188 1.12 2.72 -7.95
C VAL A 188 1.56 4.16 -8.21
N ILE A 189 2.70 4.34 -8.84
CA ILE A 189 3.18 5.59 -9.43
C ILE A 189 3.32 5.37 -10.94
N ASP A 190 2.71 6.26 -11.70
CA ASP A 190 2.88 6.34 -13.14
C ASP A 190 4.11 7.18 -13.44
N ALA A 191 5.24 6.55 -13.74
CA ALA A 191 6.51 7.23 -13.94
C ALA A 191 6.80 7.45 -15.43
N ASN A 192 7.20 8.66 -15.79
CA ASN A 192 8.00 8.91 -16.97
C ASN A 192 9.47 8.83 -16.57
N VAL A 193 10.11 7.69 -16.83
CA VAL A 193 11.51 7.46 -16.46
C VAL A 193 12.41 8.21 -17.44
N ILE A 194 13.28 9.07 -16.90
CA ILE A 194 14.23 9.87 -17.65
C ILE A 194 15.65 9.45 -17.27
N ASN A 195 16.34 8.84 -18.23
CA ASN A 195 17.76 8.54 -18.15
C ASN A 195 18.50 9.45 -19.11
N ASN A 196 19.17 10.47 -18.56
CA ASN A 196 19.90 11.49 -19.32
C ASN A 196 21.16 10.96 -20.04
N GLY A 197 21.36 9.65 -20.10
CA GLY A 197 22.52 9.00 -20.69
C GLY A 197 23.81 9.41 -19.99
N THR A 198 24.41 8.51 -19.21
CA THR A 198 25.87 8.51 -19.23
C THR A 198 26.22 8.13 -20.67
N MET A 199 26.62 9.11 -21.49
CA MET A 199 27.29 8.80 -22.75
C MET A 199 28.54 8.03 -22.38
N THR A 200 28.48 6.70 -22.40
CA THR A 200 29.67 5.87 -22.44
C THR A 200 30.33 6.21 -23.78
N LEU A 201 31.32 7.10 -23.76
CA LEU A 201 32.25 7.24 -24.87
C LEU A 201 32.94 5.88 -25.02
N LYS A 202 32.49 5.13 -26.03
CA LYS A 202 33.06 3.94 -26.66
C LYS A 202 33.73 2.92 -25.75
#